data_AF-A0A6M2E014-F1
#
_entry.id   AF-A0A6M2E014-F1
#
_cell.length_a   1.000
_cell.length_b   1.000
_cell.length_c   1.000
_cell.angle_alpha   90.00
_cell.angle_beta   90.00
_cell.angle_gamma   90.00
#
_symmetry.space_group_name_H-M   'P 1'
#
loop_
_entity.id
_entity.type
_entity.pdbx_description
1 polymer ?
#
loop_
_entity_poly.entity_id
_entity_poly.type
_entity_poly.pdbx_seq_one_letter_code
_entity_poly.pdbx_strand_id
1 'polypeptide(L)'
;MGGMENSMVKLLLPRVLGMYLISGLAFVIYLTRIPERWFSGRVDYLGHSHQWWHIFVVLALYYWHNSGLIYIDYRMHNACPMSDEIIPIARPY
;
A
#
# COMPACT_ATOMS: atom_id res chain seq x y z
N MET A 1 11.65 -18.06 11.94
CA MET A 1 11.04 -19.06 11.05
C MET A 1 10.26 -18.32 9.95
N GLY A 2 10.60 -18.58 8.69
CA GLY A 2 9.95 -17.97 7.52
C GLY A 2 8.88 -18.90 6.95
N GLY A 3 7.82 -18.33 6.36
CA GLY A 3 6.71 -19.09 5.77
C GLY A 3 5.39 -18.30 5.77
N MET A 4 4.37 -18.83 5.10
CA MET A 4 3.01 -18.25 5.06
C MET A 4 2.33 -18.17 6.43
N GLU A 5 2.88 -18.85 7.44
CA GLU A 5 2.38 -18.83 8.82
C GLU A 5 2.86 -17.62 9.61
N ASN A 6 3.90 -16.92 9.12
CA ASN A 6 4.46 -15.76 9.80
C ASN A 6 3.43 -14.60 9.81
N SER A 7 3.23 -14.00 10.98
CA SER A 7 2.27 -12.91 11.17
C SER A 7 2.58 -11.70 10.30
N MET A 8 3.86 -11.47 9.95
CA MET A 8 4.26 -10.48 8.96
C MET A 8 3.69 -10.75 7.56
N VAL A 9 3.80 -11.99 7.10
CA VAL A 9 3.37 -12.37 5.74
C VAL A 9 1.85 -12.32 5.66
N LYS A 10 1.14 -12.81 6.68
CA LYS A 10 -0.33 -12.75 6.73
C LYS A 10 -0.85 -11.30 6.76
N LEU A 11 -0.12 -10.37 7.37
CA LEU A 11 -0.48 -8.96 7.44
C LEU A 11 -0.20 -8.22 6.13
N LEU A 12 0.97 -8.44 5.53
CA LEU A 12 1.44 -7.70 4.35
C LEU A 12 0.88 -8.26 3.04
N LEU A 13 0.74 -9.58 2.90
CA LEU A 13 0.33 -10.22 1.66
C LEU A 13 -1.02 -9.72 1.11
N PRO A 14 -2.12 -9.67 1.89
CA PRO A 14 -3.40 -9.15 1.38
C PRO A 14 -3.32 -7.66 1.03
N ARG A 15 -2.49 -6.89 1.73
CA ARG A 15 -2.31 -5.45 1.46
C ARG A 15 -1.51 -5.19 0.20
N VAL A 16 -0.45 -5.96 -0.03
CA VAL A 16 0.32 -5.90 -1.27
C VAL A 16 -0.56 -6.27 -2.46
N LEU A 17 -1.35 -7.34 -2.35
CA LEU A 17 -2.33 -7.72 -3.38
C LEU A 17 -3.36 -6.61 -3.61
N GLY A 18 -3.89 -5.99 -2.55
CA GLY A 18 -4.79 -4.85 -2.64
C GLY A 18 -4.19 -3.67 -3.41
N MET A 19 -2.92 -3.34 -3.15
CA MET A 19 -2.22 -2.29 -3.89
C MET A 19 -2.07 -2.62 -5.38
N TYR A 20 -1.71 -3.86 -5.72
CA TYR A 20 -1.60 -4.29 -7.12
C TYR A 20 -2.95 -4.30 -7.83
N LEU A 21 -4.04 -4.65 -7.14
CA LEU A 21 -5.40 -4.59 -7.70
C LEU A 21 -5.81 -3.14 -8.01
N ILE A 22 -5.61 -2.20 -7.09
CA ILE A 22 -5.95 -0.78 -7.30
C ILE A 22 -5.09 -0.19 -8.43
N SER A 23 -3.80 -0.48 -8.43
CA SER A 23 -2.87 0.01 -9.45
C SER A 23 -3.16 -0.61 -10.83
N GLY A 24 -3.47 -1.90 -10.87
CA GLY A 24 -3.87 -2.61 -12.08
C GLY A 24 -5.19 -2.07 -12.63
N LEU A 25 -6.17 -1.80 -11.77
CA LEU A 25 -7.43 -1.18 -12.16
C LEU A 25 -7.20 0.23 -12.73
N ALA A 26 -6.37 1.05 -12.09
CA ALA A 26 -5.98 2.37 -12.59
C ALA A 26 -5.36 2.29 -14.00
N PHE A 27 -4.50 1.30 -14.21
CA PHE A 27 -3.84 1.07 -15.51
C PHE A 27 -4.82 0.57 -16.57
N VAL A 28 -5.74 -0.32 -16.22
CA VAL A 28 -6.80 -0.80 -17.12
C VAL A 28 -7.73 0.35 -17.49
N ILE A 29 -8.12 1.22 -16.56
CA ILE A 29 -8.95 2.40 -16.83
C ILE A 29 -8.22 3.37 -17.76
N TYR A 30 -6.92 3.58 -17.54
CA TYR A 30 -6.07 4.39 -18.42
C TYR A 30 -5.99 3.82 -19.85
N LEU A 31 -5.74 2.51 -19.99
CA LEU A 31 -5.62 1.84 -21.29
C LEU A 31 -6.96 1.74 -22.03
N THR A 32 -8.03 1.39 -21.33
CA THR A 32 -9.36 1.21 -21.92
C THR A 32 -10.03 2.53 -22.28
N ARG A 33 -9.48 3.66 -21.81
CA ARG A 33 -10.05 5.01 -21.98
C ARG A 33 -11.52 5.09 -21.62
N ILE A 34 -12.00 4.27 -20.68
CA ILE A 34 -13.36 4.36 -20.16
C ILE A 34 -13.35 5.53 -19.17
N PRO A 35 -14.07 6.64 -19.45
CA PRO A 35 -15.42 6.67 -20.01
C PRO A 35 -15.58 7.31 -21.41
N GLU A 36 -14.51 7.59 -22.15
CA GLU A 36 -14.57 8.19 -23.50
C GLU A 36 -15.41 7.34 -24.47
N ARG A 37 -15.50 6.02 -24.23
CA ARG A 37 -16.29 5.09 -25.06
C ARG A 37 -17.78 4.98 -24.68
N TRP A 38 -18.20 5.45 -23.50
CA TRP A 38 -19.58 5.31 -23.00
C TRP A 38 -20.37 6.61 -22.98
N PHE A 39 -19.72 7.77 -22.87
CA PHE A 39 -20.40 9.08 -22.93
C PHE A 39 -19.68 10.01 -23.90
N SER A 40 -19.89 9.78 -25.20
CA SER A 40 -19.46 10.71 -26.26
C SER A 40 -20.22 12.04 -26.12
N GLY A 41 -19.54 13.10 -25.70
CA GLY A 41 -20.04 14.49 -25.76
C GLY A 41 -20.57 15.14 -24.47
N ARG A 42 -20.36 14.57 -23.28
CA ARG A 42 -20.73 15.22 -21.99
C ARG A 42 -19.56 15.45 -21.01
N VAL A 43 -18.36 14.96 -21.31
CA VAL A 43 -17.22 14.89 -20.38
C VAL A 43 -15.94 15.57 -20.89
N ASP A 44 -16.05 16.49 -21.84
CA ASP A 44 -14.89 17.18 -22.44
C ASP A 44 -14.20 18.20 -21.50
N TYR A 45 -14.80 18.53 -20.34
CA TYR A 45 -14.22 19.50 -19.37
C TYR A 45 -13.87 18.91 -17.99
N LEU A 46 -14.46 17.77 -17.59
CA LEU A 46 -14.34 17.18 -16.24
C LEU A 46 -14.39 15.63 -16.33
N GLY A 47 -13.46 15.00 -17.03
CA GLY A 47 -13.53 13.55 -17.21
C GLY A 47 -12.46 12.87 -18.07
N HIS A 48 -11.32 13.52 -18.35
CA HIS A 48 -10.24 12.84 -19.07
C HIS A 48 -9.73 11.65 -18.27
N SER A 49 -9.47 10.54 -18.96
CA SER A 49 -8.91 9.29 -18.40
C SER A 49 -7.69 9.54 -17.51
N HIS A 50 -6.89 10.57 -17.82
CA HIS A 50 -5.74 10.99 -17.04
C HIS A 50 -6.11 11.56 -15.65
N GLN A 51 -7.21 12.29 -15.50
CA GLN A 51 -7.67 12.79 -14.19
C GLN A 51 -8.14 11.63 -13.30
N TRP A 52 -8.90 10.69 -13.86
CA TRP A 52 -9.28 9.47 -13.15
C TRP A 52 -8.06 8.65 -12.75
N TRP A 53 -7.08 8.52 -13.66
CA TRP A 53 -5.81 7.88 -13.35
C TRP A 53 -5.11 8.52 -12.15
N HIS A 54 -4.99 9.86 -12.11
CA HIS A 54 -4.42 10.57 -10.96
C HIS A 54 -5.19 10.28 -9.67
N ILE A 55 -6.53 10.27 -9.70
CA ILE A 55 -7.37 9.95 -8.52
C ILE A 55 -7.06 8.53 -8.02
N PHE A 56 -7.04 7.54 -8.92
CA PHE A 56 -6.74 6.16 -8.53
C PHE A 56 -5.31 5.98 -8.02
N VAL A 57 -4.33 6.70 -8.60
CA VAL A 57 -2.94 6.69 -8.12
C VAL A 57 -2.83 7.31 -6.72
N VAL A 58 -3.51 8.43 -6.45
CA VAL A 58 -3.54 9.05 -5.12
C VAL A 58 -4.19 8.11 -4.09
N LEU A 59 -5.30 7.46 -4.45
CA LEU A 59 -5.94 6.47 -3.59
C LEU A 59 -5.03 5.26 -3.32
N ALA A 60 -4.30 4.78 -4.32
CA ALA A 60 -3.32 3.70 -4.16
C ALA A 60 -2.17 4.12 -3.22
N LEU A 61 -1.64 5.33 -3.37
CA LEU A 61 -0.62 5.89 -2.48
C LEU A 61 -1.12 6.02 -1.04
N TYR A 62 -2.35 6.50 -0.86
CA TYR A 62 -2.97 6.61 0.46
C TYR A 62 -3.14 5.24 1.12
N TYR A 63 -3.63 4.26 0.36
CA TYR A 63 -3.77 2.87 0.82
C TYR A 63 -2.41 2.24 1.19
N TRP A 64 -1.37 2.51 0.39
CA TRP A 64 -0.01 2.05 0.69
C TRP A 64 0.56 2.73 1.94
N HIS A 65 0.33 4.03 2.10
CA HIS A 65 0.75 4.77 3.29
C HIS A 65 0.12 4.20 4.56
N ASN A 66 -1.19 3.93 4.54
CA ASN A 66 -1.89 3.27 5.65
C ASN A 66 -1.28 1.89 5.97
N SER A 67 -0.89 1.14 4.94
CA SER A 67 -0.19 -0.15 5.09
C SER A 67 1.19 -0.01 5.74
N GLY A 68 1.93 1.05 5.40
CA GLY A 68 3.19 1.40 6.05
C GLY A 68 3.02 1.72 7.54
N LEU A 69 1.99 2.50 7.91
CA LEU A 69 1.70 2.81 9.31
C LEU A 69 1.42 1.54 10.13
N ILE A 70 0.65 0.61 9.57
CA ILE A 70 0.31 -0.65 10.25
C ILE A 70 1.52 -1.59 10.33
N TYR A 71 2.41 -1.55 9.34
CA TYR A 71 3.68 -2.28 9.42
C TYR A 71 4.61 -1.71 10.50
N ILE A 72 4.68 -0.39 10.63
CA ILE A 72 5.47 0.28 11.68
C ILE A 72 4.91 -0.10 13.04
N ASP A 73 3.59 0.00 13.24
CA ASP A 73 2.92 -0.40 14.48
C ASP A 73 3.19 -1.86 14.83
N TYR A 74 3.07 -2.77 13.86
CA TYR A 74 3.40 -4.17 14.04
C TYR A 74 4.86 -4.36 14.48
N ARG A 75 5.81 -3.64 13.88
CA ARG A 75 7.24 -3.73 14.23
C ARG A 75 7.53 -3.18 15.63
N MET A 76 6.84 -2.12 16.06
CA MET A 76 6.98 -1.56 17.40
C MET A 76 6.50 -2.54 18.47
N HIS A 77 5.42 -3.28 18.20
CA HIS A 77 4.87 -4.28 19.13
C HIS A 77 5.54 -5.65 19.05
N ASN A 78 6.15 -6.00 17.91
CA ASN A 78 6.82 -7.29 17.66
C ASN A 78 8.33 -7.10 17.45
N ALA A 79 8.93 -6.19 18.21
CA ALA A 79 10.38 -6.03 18.21
C ALA A 79 11.04 -7.32 18.73
N CYS A 80 12.17 -7.70 18.14
CA CYS A 80 12.99 -8.75 18.73
C CYS A 80 13.39 -8.31 20.15
N PRO A 81 13.41 -9.23 21.13
CA PRO A 81 13.98 -8.90 22.43
C PRO A 81 15.38 -8.35 22.17
N MET A 82 15.60 -7.09 22.56
CA MET A 82 16.94 -6.54 22.61
C MET A 82 17.71 -7.50 23.51
N SER A 83 18.83 -8.05 23.03
CA SER A 83 19.69 -8.90 23.83
C SER A 83 20.38 -8.07 24.91
N ASP A 84 19.62 -7.55 25.87
CA ASP A 84 20.08 -6.82 27.04
C ASP A 84 20.41 -7.77 28.21
N GLU A 85 20.59 -9.06 27.93
CA GLU A 85 21.16 -10.01 28.90
C GLU A 85 22.56 -10.52 28.49
N ILE A 86 23.23 -9.86 27.54
CA ILE A 86 24.66 -10.12 27.26
C ILE A 86 25.37 -8.79 26.94
N ILE A 87 25.45 -7.89 27.92
CA ILE A 87 26.60 -6.99 28.19
C ILE A 87 26.28 -6.26 29.52
N PRO A 88 26.77 -6.74 30.68
CA PRO A 88 26.65 -6.02 31.95
C PRO A 88 27.66 -4.86 32.09
N ILE A 89 28.07 -4.19 31.01
CA ILE A 89 29.17 -3.19 31.05
C ILE A 89 28.94 -1.87 30.30
N ALA A 90 27.72 -1.47 30.00
CA ALA A 90 27.49 -0.14 29.40
C ALA A 90 26.33 0.64 30.05
N ARG A 91 26.43 0.90 31.37
CA ARG A 91 25.96 2.18 31.93
C ARG A 91 27.17 3.07 32.19
N PRO A 92 27.24 4.19 31.47
CA PRO A 92 27.27 5.51 32.11
C PRO A 92 26.15 6.33 31.47
N TYR A 93 25.16 6.88 32.18
CA TYR A 93 25.17 7.67 33.41
C TYR A 93 23.88 7.43 34.19
#